data_AF-A0A060CDW7-F1
#
_entry.id   AF-A0A060CDW7-F1
#
_cell.length_a   1.000
_cell.length_b   1.000
_cell.length_c   1.000
_cell.angle_alpha   90.00
_cell.angle_beta   90.00
_cell.angle_gamma   90.00
#
_symmetry.space_group_name_H-M   'P 1'
#
loop_
_entity.id
_entity.type
_entity.pdbx_description
1 polymer ?
#
loop_
_entity_poly.entity_id
_entity_poly.type
_entity_poly.pdbx_seq_one_letter_code
_entity_poly.pdbx_strand_id
1 'polypeptide(L)'
;PYQGDLSKVSATVNFGYDNEVSKPYYYGVDLDDYDIHVAYAPSHQSGIYRLDFAHPDMPSYLIFNTRNGELTTDGRNVCGFQNLGGNTRVYIYMETKERPVKIGTHQGTAIRMDNETEGENAYLFWNILRGLEASISLWRIFHFHRAG
;
A
#
# COMPACT_ATOMS: atom_id res chain seq x y z
N PRO A 1 0.94 -5.78 -2.35
CA PRO A 1 1.24 -5.78 -3.80
C PRO A 1 0.57 -7.00 -4.44
N TYR A 2 0.31 -6.99 -5.74
CA TYR A 2 -0.31 -8.11 -6.44
C TYR A 2 0.08 -8.07 -7.91
N GLN A 3 0.24 -9.24 -8.53
CA GLN A 3 0.50 -9.35 -9.96
C GLN A 3 -0.48 -10.35 -10.58
N GLY A 4 -1.24 -9.92 -11.59
CA GLY A 4 -2.26 -10.74 -12.23
C GLY A 4 -3.56 -9.99 -12.55
N ASP A 5 -4.68 -10.69 -12.71
CA ASP A 5 -5.95 -10.09 -13.16
C ASP A 5 -6.53 -9.07 -12.16
N LEU A 6 -6.98 -7.91 -12.64
CA LEU A 6 -7.62 -6.85 -11.85
C LEU A 6 -8.84 -7.33 -11.06
N SER A 7 -9.62 -8.28 -11.60
CA SER A 7 -10.80 -8.86 -10.96
C SER A 7 -10.50 -9.62 -9.66
N LYS A 8 -9.24 -10.00 -9.45
CA LYS A 8 -8.77 -10.68 -8.23
C LYS A 8 -8.09 -9.75 -7.24
N VAL A 9 -7.96 -8.46 -7.55
CA VAL A 9 -7.44 -7.48 -6.59
C VAL A 9 -8.44 -7.34 -5.45
N SER A 10 -7.95 -7.45 -4.22
CA SER A 10 -8.74 -7.39 -2.99
C SER A 10 -8.06 -6.54 -1.93
N ALA A 11 -8.82 -6.12 -0.92
CA ALA A 11 -8.32 -5.31 0.19
C ALA A 11 -7.13 -5.94 0.93
N THR A 12 -7.12 -7.28 1.01
CA THR A 12 -6.04 -8.07 1.60
C THR A 12 -5.63 -9.15 0.61
N VAL A 13 -4.33 -9.38 0.51
CA VAL A 13 -3.72 -10.43 -0.32
C VAL A 13 -2.95 -11.35 0.60
N ASN A 14 -3.14 -12.65 0.43
CA ASN A 14 -2.39 -13.67 1.17
C ASN A 14 -1.08 -13.96 0.45
N PHE A 15 -0.02 -14.24 1.21
CA PHE A 15 1.28 -14.59 0.66
C PHE A 15 1.88 -15.78 1.38
N GLY A 16 2.43 -16.72 0.62
CA GLY A 16 3.56 -17.54 1.02
C GLY A 16 4.82 -16.70 1.10
N TYR A 17 5.65 -16.97 2.11
CA TYR A 17 6.90 -16.25 2.35
C TYR A 17 8.05 -17.22 2.17
N ASP A 18 9.01 -16.86 1.33
CA ASP A 18 10.27 -17.57 1.16
C ASP A 18 11.47 -16.60 1.13
N ASN A 19 12.68 -17.12 1.31
CA ASN A 19 13.94 -16.37 1.28
C ASN A 19 13.96 -15.11 2.20
N GLU A 20 13.32 -15.22 3.37
CA GLU A 20 13.21 -14.11 4.33
C GLU A 20 14.57 -13.75 4.96
N VAL A 21 14.88 -12.46 4.96
CA VAL A 21 16.07 -11.88 5.60
C VAL A 21 15.65 -10.74 6.51
N SER A 22 15.90 -10.87 7.81
CA SER A 22 15.60 -9.85 8.81
C SER A 22 16.87 -9.30 9.46
N LYS A 23 17.08 -7.98 9.37
CA LYS A 23 18.21 -7.22 9.94
C LYS A 23 17.70 -5.92 10.57
N PRO A 24 18.43 -5.31 11.52
CA PRO A 24 17.97 -4.08 12.19
C PRO A 24 17.62 -2.91 11.26
N TYR A 25 18.28 -2.83 10.10
CA TYR A 25 18.14 -1.75 9.12
C TYR A 25 17.62 -2.24 7.76
N TYR A 26 17.17 -3.49 7.67
CA TYR A 26 16.75 -4.08 6.40
C TYR A 26 15.86 -5.30 6.62
N TYR A 27 14.79 -5.36 5.85
CA TYR A 27 13.97 -6.55 5.69
C TYR A 27 13.90 -6.91 4.20
N GLY A 28 13.98 -8.20 3.87
CA GLY A 28 13.84 -8.71 2.52
C GLY A 28 13.04 -10.00 2.52
N VAL A 29 12.18 -10.23 1.54
CA VAL A 29 11.39 -11.47 1.42
C VAL A 29 10.90 -11.67 -0.02
N ASP A 30 10.74 -12.93 -0.42
CA ASP A 30 10.04 -13.31 -1.63
C ASP A 30 8.61 -13.71 -1.30
N LEU A 31 7.65 -13.06 -1.95
CA LEU A 31 6.22 -13.39 -1.87
C LEU A 31 5.93 -14.43 -2.97
N ASP A 32 6.12 -15.70 -2.60
CA ASP A 32 6.22 -16.85 -3.52
C ASP A 32 4.98 -17.01 -4.42
N ASP A 33 3.77 -16.81 -3.87
CA ASP A 33 2.51 -16.95 -4.63
C ASP A 33 2.40 -16.04 -5.86
N TYR A 34 3.19 -14.96 -5.93
CA TYR A 34 3.14 -13.97 -7.01
C TYR A 34 4.50 -13.63 -7.60
N ASP A 35 5.57 -14.32 -7.18
CA ASP A 35 6.95 -14.06 -7.59
C ASP A 35 7.34 -12.56 -7.43
N ILE A 36 7.04 -11.99 -6.25
CA ILE A 36 7.35 -10.59 -5.93
C ILE A 36 8.43 -10.54 -4.86
N HIS A 37 9.58 -9.97 -5.18
CA HIS A 37 10.59 -9.66 -4.17
C HIS A 37 10.29 -8.31 -3.51
N VAL A 38 10.33 -8.28 -2.19
CA VAL A 38 10.13 -7.07 -1.37
C VAL A 38 11.37 -6.79 -0.56
N ALA A 39 11.87 -5.57 -0.66
CA ALA A 39 12.89 -5.04 0.25
C ALA A 39 12.36 -3.82 0.98
N TYR A 40 12.65 -3.72 2.27
CA TYR A 40 12.25 -2.61 3.13
C TYR A 40 13.44 -2.11 3.97
N ALA A 41 13.65 -0.80 3.97
CA ALA A 41 14.63 -0.13 4.81
C ALA A 41 13.91 0.88 5.73
N PRO A 42 13.89 0.64 7.07
CA PRO A 42 13.25 1.55 8.01
C PRO A 42 14.08 2.81 8.28
N SER A 43 13.39 3.86 8.69
CA SER A 43 13.92 5.10 9.27
C SER A 43 13.09 5.47 10.51
N HIS A 44 13.43 6.57 11.19
CA HIS A 44 12.79 6.97 12.45
C HIS A 44 11.27 7.20 12.32
N GLN A 45 10.81 7.80 11.23
CA GLN A 45 9.40 8.10 10.93
C GLN A 45 9.08 7.91 9.44
N SER A 46 9.80 7.00 8.79
CA SER A 46 9.63 6.71 7.38
C SER A 46 10.27 5.37 7.06
N GLY A 47 10.18 4.95 5.82
CA GLY A 47 10.98 3.88 5.28
C GLY A 47 10.80 3.79 3.78
N ILE A 48 11.67 3.04 3.14
CA ILE A 48 11.65 2.87 1.68
C ILE A 48 11.33 1.41 1.41
N TYR A 49 10.39 1.20 0.49
CA TYR A 49 10.05 -0.10 -0.05
C TYR A 49 10.56 -0.18 -1.49
N ARG A 50 11.15 -1.33 -1.83
CA ARG A 50 11.38 -1.74 -3.21
C ARG A 50 10.57 -3.00 -3.48
N LEU A 51 9.87 -3.01 -4.61
CA LEU A 51 9.04 -4.11 -5.06
C LEU A 51 9.48 -4.50 -6.47
N ASP A 52 10.05 -5.68 -6.58
CA ASP A 52 10.52 -6.24 -7.84
C ASP A 52 9.53 -7.34 -8.26
N PHE A 53 8.79 -7.10 -9.34
CA PHE A 53 7.81 -8.03 -9.89
C PHE A 53 8.46 -8.90 -10.98
N ALA A 54 8.44 -10.23 -10.85
CA ALA A 54 9.20 -11.10 -11.74
C ALA A 54 8.63 -11.20 -13.17
N HIS A 55 7.33 -10.97 -13.37
CA HIS A 55 6.66 -11.22 -14.65
C HIS A 55 6.35 -9.92 -15.42
N PRO A 56 7.25 -9.40 -16.27
CA PRO A 56 7.10 -8.08 -16.90
C PRO A 56 5.86 -7.94 -17.80
N ASP A 57 5.34 -9.05 -18.33
CA ASP A 57 4.17 -9.07 -19.22
C ASP A 57 2.84 -9.13 -18.45
N MET A 58 2.87 -9.21 -17.12
CA MET A 58 1.67 -9.22 -16.28
C MET A 58 1.43 -7.88 -15.58
N PRO A 59 0.17 -7.42 -15.51
CA PRO A 59 -0.15 -6.18 -14.83
C PRO A 59 0.13 -6.31 -13.32
N SER A 60 0.79 -5.28 -12.79
CA SER A 60 1.23 -5.21 -11.41
C SER A 60 0.44 -4.13 -10.67
N TYR A 61 0.11 -4.40 -9.42
CA TYR A 61 -0.77 -3.55 -8.62
C TYR A 61 -0.19 -3.32 -7.23
N LEU A 62 -0.24 -2.06 -6.80
CA LEU A 62 -0.18 -1.70 -5.39
C LEU A 62 -1.58 -1.60 -4.85
N ILE A 63 -1.76 -2.04 -3.62
CA ILE A 63 -3.04 -2.07 -2.93
C ILE A 63 -2.83 -1.37 -1.60
N PHE A 64 -3.60 -0.30 -1.39
CA PHE A 64 -3.59 0.51 -0.19
C PHE A 64 -4.92 0.32 0.52
N ASN A 65 -4.89 -0.39 1.64
CA ASN A 65 -6.09 -0.69 2.42
C ASN A 65 -6.22 0.33 3.56
N THR A 66 -7.42 0.90 3.71
CA THR A 66 -7.75 1.84 4.80
C THR A 66 -7.76 1.18 6.17
N ARG A 67 -7.99 -0.14 6.23
CA ARG A 67 -8.49 -0.95 7.36
C ARG A 67 -9.77 -0.39 7.96
N ASN A 68 -9.72 0.82 8.49
CA ASN A 68 -10.85 1.66 8.87
C ASN A 68 -10.38 3.12 8.81
N GLY A 69 -10.77 3.86 7.77
CA GLY A 69 -10.34 5.23 7.58
C GLY A 69 -10.53 5.69 6.15
N GLU A 70 -9.68 6.62 5.70
CA GLU A 70 -9.80 7.29 4.40
C GLU A 70 -8.44 7.33 3.70
N LEU A 71 -8.44 7.17 2.38
CA LEU A 71 -7.27 7.33 1.52
C LEU A 71 -7.64 8.15 0.28
N THR A 72 -6.74 9.02 -0.15
CA THR A 72 -6.84 9.79 -1.39
C THR A 72 -5.52 9.77 -2.14
N THR A 73 -5.58 10.03 -3.45
CA THR A 73 -4.41 10.08 -4.34
C THR A 73 -4.60 11.13 -5.43
N ASP A 74 -3.48 11.75 -5.82
CA ASP A 74 -3.38 12.58 -7.03
C ASP A 74 -2.62 11.88 -8.17
N GLY A 75 -2.20 10.63 -7.96
CA GLY A 75 -1.39 9.83 -8.90
C GLY A 75 0.12 10.04 -8.76
N ARG A 76 0.56 10.84 -7.80
CA ARG A 76 1.97 10.96 -7.38
C ARG A 76 2.14 10.48 -5.94
N ASN A 77 1.17 10.76 -5.08
CA ASN A 77 1.16 10.35 -3.69
C ASN A 77 -0.16 9.65 -3.32
N VAL A 78 -0.10 8.83 -2.28
CA VAL A 78 -1.26 8.33 -1.55
C VAL A 78 -1.17 8.89 -0.14
N CYS A 79 -2.23 9.53 0.34
CA CYS A 79 -2.29 10.03 1.69
C CYS A 79 -3.64 9.77 2.34
N GLY A 80 -3.67 9.80 3.67
CA GLY A 80 -4.90 9.55 4.41
C GLY A 80 -4.64 9.13 5.84
N PHE A 81 -5.59 8.46 6.46
CA PHE A 81 -5.49 8.00 7.84
C PHE A 81 -6.21 6.69 8.10
N GLN A 82 -5.79 6.01 9.16
CA GLN A 82 -6.49 4.89 9.78
C GLN A 82 -6.92 5.26 11.20
N ASN A 83 -8.16 4.94 11.56
CA ASN A 83 -8.69 4.97 12.91
C ASN A 83 -8.23 3.72 13.69
N LEU A 84 -7.62 3.91 14.87
CA LEU A 84 -7.24 2.82 15.78
C LEU A 84 -8.20 2.62 16.96
N GLY A 85 -9.31 3.37 16.97
CA GLY A 85 -10.21 3.46 18.13
C GLY A 85 -9.72 4.46 19.17
N GLY A 86 -10.55 4.76 20.17
CA GLY A 86 -10.21 5.69 21.25
C GLY A 86 -9.80 7.08 20.77
N ASN A 87 -10.44 7.60 19.72
CA ASN A 87 -10.12 8.87 19.05
C ASN A 87 -8.67 8.97 18.51
N THR A 88 -7.99 7.84 18.31
CA THR A 88 -6.63 7.81 17.78
C THR A 88 -6.66 7.60 16.27
N ARG A 89 -6.01 8.53 15.53
CA ARG A 89 -5.77 8.43 14.09
C ARG A 89 -4.28 8.31 13.81
N VAL A 90 -3.93 7.46 12.84
CA VAL A 90 -2.57 7.36 12.29
C VAL A 90 -2.63 7.82 10.85
N TYR A 91 -1.83 8.82 10.51
CA TYR A 91 -1.75 9.38 9.16
C TYR A 91 -0.62 8.73 8.38
N ILE A 92 -0.83 8.56 7.08
CA ILE A 92 0.17 8.02 6.16
C ILE A 92 0.33 8.93 4.95
N TYR A 93 1.55 9.02 4.44
CA TYR A 93 1.90 9.68 3.20
C TYR A 93 2.92 8.81 2.45
N MET A 94 2.53 8.28 1.30
CA MET A 94 3.44 7.56 0.40
C MET A 94 3.68 8.39 -0.85
N GLU A 95 4.94 8.43 -1.28
CA GLU A 95 5.31 8.89 -2.61
C GLU A 95 6.01 7.77 -3.39
N THR A 96 5.90 7.87 -4.70
CA THR A 96 6.60 6.99 -5.65
C THR A 96 7.23 7.83 -6.74
N LYS A 97 8.31 7.31 -7.33
CA LYS A 97 8.88 7.87 -8.55
C LYS A 97 8.03 7.52 -9.78
N GLU A 98 7.46 6.31 -9.79
CA GLU A 98 6.68 5.78 -10.90
C GLU A 98 5.22 6.23 -10.82
N ARG A 99 4.66 6.73 -11.93
CA ARG A 99 3.24 7.08 -11.98
C ARG A 99 2.39 5.85 -12.31
N PRO A 100 1.23 5.66 -11.65
CA PRO A 100 0.31 4.61 -12.01
C PRO A 100 -0.31 4.88 -13.38
N VAL A 101 -0.54 3.82 -14.16
CA VAL A 101 -1.28 3.88 -15.42
C VAL A 101 -2.78 3.93 -15.17
N LYS A 102 -3.22 3.25 -14.12
CA LYS A 102 -4.61 3.25 -13.69
C LYS A 102 -4.67 3.37 -12.18
N ILE A 103 -5.63 4.14 -11.73
CA ILE A 103 -6.00 4.29 -10.33
C ILE A 103 -7.45 3.85 -10.24
N GLY A 104 -7.79 3.16 -9.17
CA GLY A 104 -9.17 2.90 -8.85
C GLY A 104 -9.33 2.46 -7.42
N THR A 105 -10.58 2.24 -7.05
CA THR A 105 -10.99 1.84 -5.72
C THR A 105 -12.00 0.72 -5.82
N HIS A 106 -12.42 0.25 -4.65
CA HIS A 106 -13.43 -0.77 -4.56
C HIS A 106 -14.35 -0.51 -3.39
N GLN A 107 -15.63 -0.82 -3.59
CA GLN A 107 -16.61 -0.88 -2.52
C GLN A 107 -17.44 -2.15 -2.73
N GLY A 108 -17.31 -3.12 -1.83
CA GLY A 108 -18.04 -4.40 -1.89
C GLY A 108 -17.42 -5.38 -2.89
N THR A 109 -17.91 -5.43 -4.14
CA THR A 109 -17.34 -6.25 -5.24
C THR A 109 -17.10 -5.44 -6.52
N ALA A 110 -17.49 -4.17 -6.54
CA ALA A 110 -17.42 -3.32 -7.72
C ALA A 110 -16.14 -2.50 -7.76
N ILE A 111 -15.42 -2.58 -8.88
CA ILE A 111 -14.30 -1.70 -9.20
C ILE A 111 -14.84 -0.34 -9.64
N ARG A 112 -14.25 0.73 -9.09
CA ARG A 112 -14.52 2.12 -9.51
C ARG A 112 -13.21 2.80 -9.88
N MET A 113 -13.26 3.72 -10.83
CA MET A 113 -12.08 4.50 -11.26
C MET A 113 -12.03 5.83 -10.51
N ASP A 114 -12.03 5.73 -9.19
CA ASP A 114 -12.00 6.88 -8.28
C ASP A 114 -10.59 7.03 -7.68
N ASN A 115 -10.33 8.21 -7.12
CA ASN A 115 -9.05 8.55 -6.50
C ASN A 115 -9.16 8.72 -4.97
N GLU A 116 -10.29 8.36 -4.39
CA GLU A 116 -10.53 8.40 -2.95
C GLU A 116 -11.39 7.22 -2.50
N THR A 117 -11.15 6.74 -1.29
CA THR A 117 -11.88 5.62 -0.71
C THR A 117 -11.94 5.73 0.80
N GLU A 118 -13.03 5.26 1.40
CA GLU A 118 -13.29 5.38 2.83
C GLU A 118 -14.02 4.16 3.40
N GLY A 119 -13.89 3.98 4.72
CA GLY A 119 -14.61 2.97 5.49
C GLY A 119 -13.76 1.76 5.86
N GLU A 120 -14.43 0.69 6.28
CA GLU A 120 -13.79 -0.55 6.74
C GLU A 120 -13.36 -1.43 5.56
N ASN A 121 -12.07 -1.80 5.55
CA ASN A 121 -11.42 -2.58 4.49
C ASN A 121 -11.66 -2.06 3.07
N ALA A 122 -11.91 -0.76 2.95
CA ALA A 122 -11.90 -0.07 1.67
C ALA A 122 -10.46 0.01 1.16
N TYR A 123 -10.27 0.03 -0.15
CA TYR A 123 -8.92 0.08 -0.71
C TYR A 123 -8.83 0.81 -2.03
N LEU A 124 -7.64 1.36 -2.22
CA LEU A 124 -7.20 1.99 -3.44
C LEU A 124 -6.16 1.09 -4.11
N PHE A 125 -6.25 0.95 -5.43
CA PHE A 125 -5.24 0.26 -6.21
C PHE A 125 -4.58 1.19 -7.22
N TRP A 126 -3.29 0.96 -7.43
CA TRP A 126 -2.50 1.59 -8.48
C TRP A 126 -1.94 0.50 -9.39
N ASN A 127 -2.28 0.56 -10.68
CA ASN A 127 -1.64 -0.27 -11.69
C ASN A 127 -0.32 0.36 -12.14
N ILE A 128 0.78 -0.40 -12.08
CA ILE A 128 2.13 0.05 -12.37
C ILE A 128 2.75 -0.78 -13.50
N LEU A 129 3.59 -0.16 -14.32
CA LEU A 129 4.15 -0.78 -15.54
C LEU A 129 5.42 -1.58 -15.29
N ARG A 130 6.25 -1.15 -14.33
CA ARG A 130 7.58 -1.70 -14.08
C ARG A 130 7.92 -1.59 -12.60
N GLY A 131 8.94 -2.34 -12.16
CA GLY A 131 9.40 -2.43 -10.78
C GLY A 131 9.37 -1.09 -10.05
N LEU A 132 8.96 -1.13 -8.79
CA LEU A 132 8.64 0.06 -8.02
C LEU A 132 9.67 0.29 -6.92
N GLU A 133 10.18 1.52 -6.86
CA GLU A 133 10.82 2.06 -5.66
C GLU A 133 9.89 3.12 -5.08
N ALA A 134 9.36 2.87 -3.87
CA ALA A 134 8.44 3.75 -3.19
C ALA A 134 9.02 4.22 -1.85
N SER A 135 8.94 5.52 -1.61
CA SER A 135 9.33 6.14 -0.34
C SER A 135 8.07 6.39 0.47
N ILE A 136 7.97 5.75 1.64
CA ILE A 136 6.85 5.96 2.56
C ILE A 136 7.31 6.85 3.70
N SER A 137 6.63 7.99 3.87
CA SER A 137 6.82 8.85 5.02
C SER A 137 5.66 8.67 5.99
N LEU A 138 5.96 8.22 7.20
CA LEU A 138 4.96 8.08 8.25
C LEU A 138 4.92 9.35 9.10
N TRP A 139 4.00 10.25 8.76
CA TRP A 139 3.72 11.41 9.61
C TRP A 139 2.87 10.97 10.79
N ARG A 140 3.52 10.59 11.89
CA ARG A 140 2.81 10.24 13.13
C ARG A 140 2.36 11.52 13.85
N ILE A 141 1.29 12.15 13.38
CA ILE A 141 0.60 13.20 14.14
C ILE A 141 -0.40 12.51 15.06
N PHE A 142 -0.04 12.38 16.34
CA PHE A 142 -1.01 12.04 17.37
C PHE A 142 -1.82 13.29 17.73
N HIS A 143 -3.04 13.41 17.23
CA HIS A 143 -4.02 14.32 17.84
C HIS A 143 -4.68 13.60 19.02
N PHE A 144 -4.13 13.81 20.23
CA PHE A 144 -4.86 13.53 21.46
C PHE A 144 -5.89 14.65 21.69
N HIS A 145 -7.15 14.43 21.34
CA HIS A 145 -8.21 15.20 21.99
C HIS A 145 -8.57 14.48 23.29
N ARG A 146 -8.05 15.01 24.40
CA ARG A 146 -8.60 14.72 25.73
C ARG A 146 -9.98 15.40 25.76
N ALA A 147 -11.04 14.67 25.44
CA ALA A 147 -12.37 15.07 25.86
C ALA A 147 -12.48 14.67 27.34
N GLY A 148 -12.79 15.66 28.18
CA GLY A 148 -12.94 15.51 29.63
C GLY A 148 -14.17 14.74 30.05
#